data_AF-A0A836QPQ3-F1
#
_entry.id   AF-A0A836QPQ3-F1
#
_cell.length_a   1.000
_cell.length_b   1.000
_cell.length_c   1.000
_cell.angle_alpha   90.00
_cell.angle_beta   90.00
_cell.angle_gamma   90.00
#
_symmetry.space_group_name_H-M   'P 1'
#
loop_
_entity.id
_entity.type
_entity.pdbx_description
1 polymer ?
#
loop_
_entity_poly.entity_id
_entity_poly.type
_entity_poly.pdbx_seq_one_letter_code
_entity_poly.pdbx_strand_id
1 'polypeptide(L)'
;MKLDAVAGGELIVIGENIHTTRALRSKGKSIVENSGMEAVAYTDSAGAQRHLPVPDSFKRRQEYQQGQIKHVMIAVKVAMAGGDGSDEALIYLRQLVDKQIRVNVDFLDLNVDEISWKLEEQKAAIKWLVTT
;
A
#
# COMPACT_ATOMS: atom_id res chain seq x y z
N MET A 1 -0.12 25.84 0.33
CA MET A 1 -0.19 26.22 1.76
C MET A 1 1.09 26.97 2.07
N LYS A 2 1.04 28.27 2.38
CA LYS A 2 2.21 28.97 2.93
C LYS A 2 2.09 28.84 4.44
N LEU A 3 2.97 28.04 5.02
CA LEU A 3 3.16 27.99 6.46
C LEU A 3 4.17 29.08 6.78
N ASP A 4 3.76 30.08 7.55
CA ASP A 4 4.69 31.04 8.11
C ASP A 4 5.57 30.28 9.10
N ALA A 5 6.87 30.18 8.79
CA ALA A 5 7.81 29.51 9.66
C ALA A 5 7.82 30.21 11.02
N VAL A 6 7.52 29.47 12.09
CA VAL A 6 7.76 29.93 13.45
C VAL A 6 9.27 30.09 13.57
N ALA A 7 9.75 31.29 13.90
CA ALA A 7 11.19 31.57 13.97
C ALA A 7 11.91 30.55 14.86
N GLY A 8 12.75 29.72 14.26
CA GLY A 8 13.54 28.67 14.94
C GLY A 8 12.91 27.27 14.99
N GLY A 9 11.73 27.05 14.43
CA GLY A 9 11.11 25.72 14.32
C GLY A 9 11.36 25.07 12.95
N GLU A 10 11.85 23.83 12.95
CA GLU A 10 11.91 23.00 11.74
C GLU A 10 10.51 22.46 11.41
N LEU A 11 10.09 22.57 10.15
CA LEU A 11 8.84 21.99 9.69
C LEU A 11 9.05 20.48 9.47
N ILE A 12 8.26 19.65 10.14
CA ILE A 12 8.24 18.20 9.92
C ILE A 12 7.01 17.84 9.10
N VAL A 13 7.23 17.15 7.98
CA VAL A 13 6.24 16.63 7.05
C VAL A 13 6.14 15.12 7.22
N ILE A 14 5.02 14.67 7.76
CA ILE A 14 4.64 13.26 7.75
C ILE A 14 3.86 13.01 6.46
N GLY A 15 4.32 12.05 5.67
CA GLY A 15 3.71 11.73 4.39
C GLY A 15 2.36 11.02 4.49
N GLU A 16 1.77 10.68 3.33
CA GLU A 16 0.49 9.97 3.30
C GLU A 16 0.63 8.59 3.97
N ASN A 17 -0.33 8.24 4.82
CA ASN A 17 -0.31 6.96 5.52
C ASN A 17 -0.27 5.77 4.54
N ILE A 18 0.68 4.85 4.73
CA ILE A 18 0.76 3.55 4.09
C ILE A 18 0.16 2.53 5.06
N HIS A 19 -1.17 2.48 5.08
CA HIS A 19 -1.96 1.71 6.04
C HIS A 19 -2.58 0.47 5.42
N THR A 20 -2.62 -0.63 6.16
CA THR A 20 -3.46 -1.78 5.82
C THR A 20 -4.96 -1.52 5.86
N THR A 21 -5.42 -0.39 6.44
CA THR A 21 -6.83 0.03 6.42
C THR A 21 -7.25 0.66 5.09
N ARG A 22 -6.29 1.15 4.28
CA ARG A 22 -6.59 1.85 3.03
C ARG A 22 -7.31 0.95 2.05
N ALA A 23 -8.40 1.48 1.49
CA ALA A 23 -9.25 0.77 0.57
C ALA A 23 -9.56 1.59 -0.68
N LEU A 24 -9.54 0.92 -1.83
CA LEU A 24 -10.11 1.42 -3.07
C LEU A 24 -11.53 0.87 -3.22
N ARG A 25 -12.41 1.60 -3.91
CA ARG A 25 -13.73 1.09 -4.29
C ARG A 25 -13.56 0.07 -5.42
N SER A 26 -14.20 -1.09 -5.31
CA SER A 26 -14.12 -2.16 -6.34
C SER A 26 -14.62 -1.71 -7.72
N LYS A 27 -15.53 -0.73 -7.78
CA LYS A 27 -16.00 -0.11 -9.03
C LYS A 27 -15.22 1.16 -9.40
N GLY A 28 -14.05 1.38 -8.80
CA GLY A 28 -13.21 2.55 -9.05
C GLY A 28 -12.44 2.44 -10.36
N LYS A 29 -12.07 3.59 -10.94
CA LYS A 29 -11.33 3.68 -12.22
C LYS A 29 -9.99 2.92 -12.26
N SER A 30 -9.40 2.68 -11.10
CA SER A 30 -8.12 1.99 -10.96
C SER A 30 -8.29 0.48 -10.81
N ILE A 31 -9.51 -0.04 -10.80
CA ILE A 31 -9.78 -1.48 -10.72
C ILE A 31 -10.07 -1.96 -12.13
N VAL A 32 -9.24 -2.87 -12.63
CA VAL A 32 -9.28 -3.36 -14.01
C VAL A 32 -9.16 -4.87 -14.04
N GLU A 33 -9.54 -5.47 -15.16
CA GLU A 33 -9.16 -6.85 -15.47
C GLU A 33 -7.81 -6.85 -16.18
N ASN A 34 -6.87 -7.66 -15.69
CA ASN A 34 -5.58 -7.91 -16.34
C ASN A 34 -5.34 -9.42 -16.40
N SER A 35 -5.22 -9.97 -17.61
CA SER A 35 -4.97 -11.40 -17.84
C SER A 35 -5.97 -12.33 -17.14
N GLY A 36 -7.26 -11.95 -17.14
CA GLY A 36 -8.34 -12.71 -16.49
C GLY A 36 -8.40 -12.57 -14.97
N MET A 37 -7.59 -11.71 -14.36
CA MET A 37 -7.61 -11.43 -12.93
C MET A 37 -7.93 -9.96 -12.66
N GLU A 38 -8.80 -9.70 -11.69
CA GLU A 38 -9.01 -8.33 -11.18
C GLU A 38 -7.72 -7.81 -10.54
N ALA A 39 -7.35 -6.58 -10.86
CA ALA A 39 -6.12 -5.95 -10.41
C ALA A 39 -6.30 -4.46 -10.12
N VAL A 40 -5.46 -3.92 -9.27
CA VAL A 40 -5.30 -2.47 -9.07
C VAL A 40 -4.28 -1.96 -10.09
N ALA A 41 -4.74 -1.22 -11.09
CA ALA A 41 -3.91 -0.49 -12.03
C ALA A 41 -3.22 0.70 -11.34
N TYR A 42 -1.92 0.83 -11.57
CA TYR A 42 -1.13 1.93 -11.04
C TYR A 42 0.04 2.25 -11.97
N THR A 43 0.56 3.46 -11.84
CA THR A 43 1.81 3.85 -12.51
C THR A 43 2.93 3.73 -11.49
N ASP A 44 4.02 3.05 -11.84
CA ASP A 44 5.18 2.90 -10.97
C ASP A 44 6.09 4.13 -10.97
N SER A 45 7.18 4.02 -10.21
CA SER A 45 8.21 5.06 -10.10
C SER A 45 8.86 5.41 -11.44
N ALA A 46 9.00 4.45 -12.35
CA ALA A 46 9.57 4.66 -13.67
C ALA A 46 8.56 5.22 -14.69
N GLY A 47 7.29 5.40 -14.30
CA GLY A 47 6.22 5.85 -15.19
C GLY A 47 5.55 4.72 -15.97
N ALA A 48 5.88 3.46 -15.69
CA ALA A 48 5.28 2.31 -16.36
C ALA A 48 3.90 2.00 -15.77
N GLN A 49 2.94 1.64 -16.63
CA GLN A 49 1.65 1.10 -16.17
C GLN A 49 1.83 -0.33 -15.68
N ARG A 50 1.30 -0.61 -14.50
CA ARG A 50 1.45 -1.87 -13.79
C ARG A 50 0.15 -2.25 -13.09
N HIS A 51 0.08 -3.49 -12.64
CA HIS A 51 -1.15 -4.09 -12.12
C HIS A 51 -0.84 -4.94 -10.89
N LEU A 52 -1.31 -4.52 -9.72
CA LEU A 52 -1.27 -5.35 -8.51
C LEU A 52 -2.46 -6.33 -8.54
N PRO A 53 -2.25 -7.65 -8.71
CA PRO A 53 -3.35 -8.60 -8.78
C PRO A 53 -4.09 -8.69 -7.43
N VAL A 54 -5.42 -8.85 -7.47
CA VAL A 54 -6.26 -9.08 -6.29
C VAL A 54 -6.45 -10.59 -6.11
N PRO A 55 -5.81 -11.23 -5.11
CA PRO A 55 -5.90 -12.68 -4.94
C PRO A 55 -7.32 -13.11 -4.56
N ASP A 56 -7.75 -14.29 -5.03
CA ASP A 56 -9.09 -14.82 -4.72
C ASP A 56 -9.35 -15.02 -3.23
N SER A 57 -8.30 -15.21 -2.42
CA SER A 57 -8.40 -15.28 -0.96
C SER A 57 -8.90 -13.97 -0.33
N PHE A 58 -8.64 -12.82 -0.97
CA PHE A 58 -9.17 -11.52 -0.55
C PHE A 58 -10.61 -11.31 -1.04
N LYS A 59 -10.99 -11.85 -2.19
CA LYS A 59 -12.35 -11.74 -2.73
C LYS A 59 -13.42 -12.40 -1.85
N ARG A 60 -13.01 -13.39 -1.04
CA ARG A 60 -13.89 -14.07 -0.08
C ARG A 60 -14.09 -13.28 1.22
N ARG A 61 -13.36 -12.19 1.46
CA ARG A 61 -13.46 -11.42 2.70
C ARG A 61 -14.63 -10.43 2.67
N GLN A 62 -15.11 -10.05 3.84
CA GLN A 62 -16.27 -9.18 4.00
C GLN A 62 -16.04 -7.79 3.38
N GLU A 63 -14.84 -7.24 3.54
CA GLU A 63 -14.45 -5.93 3.02
C GLU A 63 -14.59 -5.90 1.49
N TYR A 64 -14.11 -6.94 0.82
CA TYR A 64 -14.26 -7.08 -0.63
C TYR A 64 -15.73 -7.18 -1.05
N GLN A 65 -16.53 -7.98 -0.34
CA GLN A 65 -17.96 -8.12 -0.60
C GLN A 65 -18.71 -6.79 -0.40
N GLN A 66 -18.20 -5.90 0.46
CA GLN A 66 -18.69 -4.52 0.64
C GLN A 66 -18.10 -3.52 -0.37
N GLY A 67 -17.40 -4.01 -1.39
CA GLY A 67 -16.83 -3.22 -2.47
C GLY A 67 -15.56 -2.47 -2.07
N GLN A 68 -14.80 -2.97 -1.09
CA GLN A 68 -13.52 -2.41 -0.65
C GLN A 68 -12.36 -3.34 -1.01
N ILE A 69 -11.41 -2.83 -1.79
CA ILE A 69 -10.15 -3.51 -2.11
C ILE A 69 -9.06 -2.91 -1.22
N LYS A 70 -8.67 -3.67 -0.19
CA LYS A 70 -7.64 -3.31 0.80
C LYS A 70 -6.23 -3.41 0.19
N HIS A 71 -5.93 -2.53 -0.77
CA HIS A 71 -4.78 -2.63 -1.66
C HIS A 71 -3.41 -2.69 -0.94
N VAL A 72 -3.20 -1.91 0.12
CA VAL A 72 -1.96 -1.97 0.92
C VAL A 72 -1.86 -3.31 1.66
N MET A 73 -2.95 -3.78 2.27
CA MET A 73 -2.98 -5.09 2.93
C MET A 73 -2.69 -6.23 1.96
N ILE A 74 -3.26 -6.17 0.74
CA ILE A 74 -2.96 -7.12 -0.33
C ILE A 74 -1.47 -7.09 -0.65
N ALA A 75 -0.92 -5.90 -0.92
CA ALA A 75 0.48 -5.76 -1.29
C ALA A 75 1.43 -6.29 -0.19
N VAL A 76 1.21 -5.93 1.08
CA VAL A 76 2.03 -6.44 2.19
C VAL A 76 1.92 -7.97 2.31
N LYS A 77 0.71 -8.55 2.30
CA LYS A 77 0.55 -10.00 2.44
C LYS A 77 1.14 -10.78 1.26
N VAL A 78 0.94 -10.31 0.03
CA VAL A 78 1.45 -10.98 -1.19
C VAL A 78 2.97 -10.89 -1.25
N ALA A 79 3.55 -9.72 -0.96
CA ALA A 79 4.99 -9.56 -0.94
C ALA A 79 5.63 -10.45 0.14
N MET A 80 5.11 -10.43 1.38
CA MET A 80 5.60 -11.25 2.49
C MET A 80 5.49 -12.76 2.28
N ALA A 81 4.42 -13.23 1.62
CA ALA A 81 4.19 -14.65 1.41
C ALA A 81 5.25 -15.29 0.49
N GLY A 82 5.86 -14.50 -0.39
CA GLY A 82 6.72 -14.99 -1.47
C GLY A 82 5.92 -15.75 -2.55
N GLY A 83 6.52 -15.89 -3.73
CA GLY A 83 5.90 -16.57 -4.87
C GLY A 83 5.20 -15.62 -5.86
N ASP A 84 4.18 -16.11 -6.54
CA ASP A 84 3.55 -15.41 -7.66
C ASP A 84 2.94 -14.07 -7.23
N GLY A 85 3.35 -13.01 -7.91
CA GLY A 85 2.91 -11.64 -7.62
C GLY A 85 3.66 -10.95 -6.48
N SER A 86 4.57 -11.62 -5.77
CA SER A 86 5.37 -11.01 -4.68
C SER A 86 6.21 -9.82 -5.18
N ASP A 87 6.90 -9.96 -6.32
CA ASP A 87 7.70 -8.88 -6.91
C ASP A 87 6.84 -7.66 -7.26
N GLU A 88 5.68 -7.90 -7.87
CA GLU A 88 4.75 -6.84 -8.28
C GLU A 88 4.12 -6.14 -7.06
N ALA A 89 3.82 -6.90 -6.00
CA ALA A 89 3.37 -6.35 -4.73
C ALA A 89 4.45 -5.51 -4.03
N LEU A 90 5.72 -5.93 -4.10
CA LEU A 90 6.83 -5.15 -3.58
C LEU A 90 7.06 -3.87 -4.38
N ILE A 91 6.95 -3.92 -5.71
CA ILE A 91 7.02 -2.72 -6.57
C ILE A 91 5.87 -1.75 -6.26
N TYR A 92 4.67 -2.27 -6.01
CA TYR A 92 3.55 -1.46 -5.59
C TYR A 92 3.83 -0.71 -4.28
N LEU A 93 4.35 -1.40 -3.26
CA LEU A 93 4.73 -0.77 -1.98
C LEU A 93 5.83 0.27 -2.17
N ARG A 94 6.88 -0.06 -2.95
CA ARG A 94 7.96 0.88 -3.30
C ARG A 94 7.42 2.13 -3.97
N GLN A 95 6.45 2.00 -4.88
CA GLN A 95 5.84 3.17 -5.50
C GLN A 95 5.04 4.04 -4.51
N LEU A 96 4.39 3.47 -3.50
CA LEU A 96 3.74 4.28 -2.46
C LEU A 96 4.75 5.09 -1.64
N VAL A 97 5.93 4.51 -1.38
CA VAL A 97 7.05 5.15 -0.69
C VAL A 97 7.72 6.21 -1.58
N ASP A 98 8.07 5.86 -2.81
CA ASP A 98 8.79 6.73 -3.74
C ASP A 98 8.02 8.00 -4.07
N LYS A 99 6.68 7.93 -4.14
CA LYS A 99 5.83 9.13 -4.30
C LYS A 99 6.04 10.14 -3.19
N GLN A 100 6.28 9.68 -1.97
CA GLN A 100 6.48 10.53 -0.80
C GLN A 100 7.92 11.04 -0.73
N ILE A 101 8.90 10.18 -1.01
CA ILE A 101 10.32 10.56 -1.08
C ILE A 101 10.53 11.67 -2.13
N ARG A 102 9.89 11.57 -3.31
CA ARG A 102 9.99 12.58 -4.38
C ARG A 102 9.52 13.98 -3.97
N VAL A 103 8.65 14.07 -2.98
CA VAL A 103 8.13 15.33 -2.46
C VAL A 103 8.79 15.72 -1.12
N ASN A 104 9.90 15.06 -0.75
CA ASN A 104 10.71 15.33 0.43
C ASN A 104 9.93 15.28 1.75
N VAL A 105 9.18 14.20 2.00
CA VAL A 105 8.62 13.95 3.35
C VAL A 105 9.75 13.62 4.32
N ASP A 106 9.62 14.06 5.57
CA ASP A 106 10.58 13.76 6.64
C ASP A 106 10.36 12.35 7.22
N PHE A 107 9.09 11.92 7.30
CA PHE A 107 8.72 10.61 7.82
C PHE A 107 7.65 9.92 6.97
N LEU A 108 7.79 8.60 6.86
CA LEU A 108 6.75 7.71 6.33
C LEU A 108 5.88 7.22 7.50
N ASP A 109 4.56 7.34 7.35
CA ASP A 109 3.59 6.82 8.31
C ASP A 109 3.15 5.40 7.88
N LEU A 110 3.58 4.38 8.63
CA LEU A 110 3.34 2.96 8.34
C LEU A 110 2.42 2.35 9.40
N ASN A 111 1.38 1.63 8.97
CA ASN A 111 0.53 0.88 9.89
C ASN A 111 0.08 -0.47 9.27
N VAL A 112 0.20 -1.54 10.07
CA VAL A 112 -0.13 -2.93 9.71
C VAL A 112 -1.18 -3.60 10.62
N ASP A 113 -1.94 -2.85 11.41
CA ASP A 113 -2.87 -3.38 12.42
C ASP A 113 -3.96 -4.32 11.85
N GLU A 114 -4.57 -3.97 10.71
CA GLU A 114 -5.60 -4.76 10.05
C GLU A 114 -5.03 -5.95 9.27
N ILE A 115 -3.70 -6.13 9.21
CA ILE A 115 -3.14 -7.29 8.51
C ILE A 115 -3.58 -8.60 9.17
N SER A 116 -3.78 -8.59 10.49
CA SER A 116 -4.20 -9.74 11.28
C SER A 116 -4.68 -9.30 12.65
N TRP A 117 -5.58 -10.07 13.25
CA TRP A 117 -5.96 -9.94 14.65
C TRP A 117 -4.87 -10.47 15.60
N LYS A 118 -3.87 -11.20 15.08
CA LYS A 118 -2.78 -11.77 15.88
C LYS A 118 -1.61 -10.80 15.96
N LEU A 119 -1.27 -10.39 17.18
CA LEU A 119 -0.17 -9.46 17.46
C LEU A 119 1.17 -9.92 16.87
N GLU A 120 1.48 -11.21 16.92
CA GLU A 120 2.74 -11.72 16.36
C GLU A 120 2.81 -11.61 14.84
N GLU A 121 1.67 -11.71 14.14
CA GLU A 121 1.61 -11.48 12.69
C GLU A 121 1.78 -9.99 12.37
N GLN A 122 1.19 -9.09 13.18
CA GLN A 122 1.41 -7.64 13.05
C GLN A 122 2.87 -7.25 13.26
N LYS A 123 3.52 -7.80 14.31
CA LYS A 123 4.95 -7.58 14.58
C LYS A 123 5.84 -8.09 13.45
N ALA A 124 5.54 -9.28 12.92
CA ALA A 124 6.26 -9.83 11.78
C ALA A 124 6.12 -8.93 10.55
N ALA A 125 4.92 -8.41 10.29
CA ALA A 125 4.64 -7.53 9.18
C ALA A 125 5.38 -6.19 9.27
N ILE A 126 5.32 -5.50 10.43
CA ILE A 126 6.03 -4.22 10.57
C ILE A 126 7.54 -4.41 10.52
N LYS A 127 8.07 -5.50 11.11
CA LYS A 127 9.50 -5.81 11.06
C LYS A 127 9.96 -6.07 9.63
N TRP A 128 9.18 -6.82 8.85
CA TRP A 128 9.49 -7.09 7.45
C TRP A 128 9.45 -5.81 6.60
N LEU A 129 8.45 -4.95 6.82
CA LEU A 129 8.22 -3.74 6.02
C LEU A 129 9.35 -2.72 6.20
N VAL A 130 9.94 -2.62 7.40
CA VAL A 130 11.03 -1.66 7.68
C VAL A 130 12.43 -2.18 7.35
N THR A 131 12.57 -3.43 6.86
CA THR A 131 13.87 -4.05 6.55
C THR A 131 13.99 -4.61 5.14
N THR A 132 12.98 -4.43 4.28
CA THR A 132 12.92 -4.96 2.91
C THR A 132 13.31 -3.92 1.87
#